data_AF-A0A939Q3H8-F1
#
_entry.id   AF-A0A939Q3H8-F1
#
_cell.length_a   1.000
_cell.length_b   1.000
_cell.length_c   1.000
_cell.angle_alpha   90.00
_cell.angle_beta   90.00
_cell.angle_gamma   90.00
#
_symmetry.space_group_name_H-M   'P 1'
#
loop_
_entity.id
_entity.type
_entity.pdbx_description
1 polymer ?
#
loop_
_entity_poly.entity_id
_entity_poly.type
_entity_poly.pdbx_seq_one_letter_code
_entity_poly.pdbx_strand_id
1 'polypeptide(L)'
;MPFGIGFIFLLMLAGGVAAYWGDRVGQAVGKKRLSVFGLRPKYTSRVVAVATGVLIVLFTLTTLLIVSNSVRTALFGIEELQASVEQLSTEVAAFELKRLELEGRNLELETTNQALEAERARLEQERAELAGELASLQSALNSTREQLSLAREELRALEQNLEVLRFLGEQFFNVAANLFDAHFVVHKGDVLHTFLVDVTQGRAATLEALREGLEETARRLVERGLGDPETGDVLRLDRVIELVEGQMITFTAEEIVTAAVQSLLEGAAQGYQSVIVQVIAATNAREGDPVFGNFRFVVNERVFREGDVLGEAVFDPSLPKAELYEQLWTFLEVEISGVARASLLPPDGDYGSVSVAEAYEVVERIAQHDGNVIVQAVAARDVWVFDSLDVRFAFRAAD
;
A
#
# COMPACT_ATOMS: atom_id res chain seq x y z
N MET A 1 4.52 119.92 -20.51
CA MET A 1 5.48 121.01 -20.77
C MET A 1 4.87 122.40 -21.04
N PRO A 2 3.71 122.60 -21.69
CA PRO A 2 3.18 123.97 -21.91
C PRO A 2 2.57 124.58 -20.62
N PHE A 3 2.05 123.75 -19.72
CA PHE A 3 1.46 124.19 -18.44
C PHE A 3 2.50 124.72 -17.43
N GLY A 4 3.70 124.11 -17.35
CA GLY A 4 4.74 124.56 -16.42
C GLY A 4 5.25 125.96 -16.77
N ILE A 5 5.47 126.24 -18.05
CA ILE A 5 5.91 127.55 -18.53
C ILE A 5 4.80 128.60 -18.35
N GLY A 6 3.56 128.26 -18.71
CA GLY A 6 2.41 129.16 -18.50
C GLY A 6 2.17 129.49 -17.03
N PHE A 7 2.36 128.52 -16.13
CA PHE A 7 2.23 128.70 -14.69
C PHE A 7 3.36 129.54 -14.10
N ILE A 8 4.61 129.35 -14.58
CA ILE A 8 5.74 130.22 -14.23
C ILE A 8 5.48 131.65 -14.68
N PHE A 9 4.99 131.87 -15.91
CA PHE A 9 4.62 133.19 -16.40
C PHE A 9 3.52 133.83 -15.54
N LEU A 10 2.48 133.07 -15.19
CA LEU A 10 1.40 133.53 -14.32
C LEU A 10 1.91 133.90 -12.92
N LEU A 11 2.78 133.09 -12.32
CA LEU A 11 3.40 133.38 -11.02
C LEU A 11 4.33 134.59 -11.09
N MET A 12 5.07 134.76 -12.18
CA MET A 12 5.93 135.92 -12.40
C MET A 12 5.11 137.21 -12.55
N LEU A 13 3.97 137.13 -13.24
CA LEU A 13 3.01 138.23 -13.37
C LEU A 13 2.36 138.57 -12.03
N ALA A 14 1.86 137.56 -11.31
CA ALA A 14 1.22 137.74 -10.00
C ALA A 14 2.22 138.27 -8.96
N GLY A 15 3.44 137.72 -8.93
CA GLY A 15 4.52 138.18 -8.07
C GLY A 15 4.96 139.61 -8.41
N GLY A 16 5.07 139.95 -9.70
CA GLY A 16 5.40 141.29 -10.17
C GLY A 16 4.33 142.33 -9.81
N VAL A 17 3.05 142.00 -10.00
CA VAL A 17 1.91 142.88 -9.63
C VAL A 17 1.86 143.10 -8.12
N ALA A 18 2.06 142.04 -7.33
CA ALA A 18 2.06 142.12 -5.87
C ALA A 18 3.27 142.92 -5.34
N ALA A 19 4.45 142.72 -5.92
CA ALA A 19 5.65 143.50 -5.60
C ALA A 19 5.48 144.99 -5.93
N TYR A 20 4.91 145.30 -7.09
CA TYR A 20 4.61 146.68 -7.51
C TYR A 20 3.63 147.37 -6.55
N TRP A 21 2.55 146.68 -6.17
CA TRP A 21 1.60 147.20 -5.18
C TRP A 21 2.24 147.36 -3.79
N GLY A 22 3.08 146.42 -3.37
CA GLY A 22 3.79 146.49 -2.10
C GLY A 22 4.73 147.69 -2.01
N ASP A 23 5.50 147.97 -3.06
CA ASP A 23 6.40 149.13 -3.09
C ASP A 23 5.63 150.45 -3.12
N ARG A 24 4.49 150.49 -3.84
CA ARG A 24 3.62 151.67 -3.88
C ARG A 24 2.98 151.98 -2.53
N VAL A 25 2.54 150.95 -1.80
CA VAL A 25 2.01 151.08 -0.43
C VAL A 25 3.13 151.55 0.51
N GLY A 26 4.33 150.97 0.41
CA GLY A 26 5.50 151.37 1.21
C GLY A 26 5.89 152.85 1.02
N GLN A 27 5.94 153.31 -0.24
CA GLN A 27 6.24 154.70 -0.58
C GLN A 27 5.12 155.68 -0.16
N ALA A 28 3.85 155.29 -0.31
CA ALA A 28 2.71 156.11 0.08
C ALA A 28 2.67 156.36 1.59
N VAL A 29 3.00 155.35 2.40
CA VAL A 29 3.12 155.46 3.86
C VAL A 29 4.27 156.38 4.25
N GLY A 30 5.40 156.32 3.53
CA GLY A 30 6.56 157.18 3.76
C GLY A 30 6.31 158.67 3.48
N LYS A 31 5.61 159.00 2.38
CA LYS A 31 5.31 160.41 2.01
C LYS A 31 4.28 161.08 2.92
N LYS A 32 3.26 160.34 3.38
CA LYS A 32 2.17 160.87 4.23
C LYS A 32 2.52 160.97 5.72
N ARG A 33 3.76 160.65 6.11
CA ARG A 33 4.24 160.59 7.51
C ARG A 33 3.30 159.81 8.43
N LEU A 34 2.75 158.72 7.91
CA LEU A 34 1.81 157.87 8.65
C LEU A 34 2.58 157.09 9.72
N SER A 35 2.02 157.08 10.93
CA SER A 35 2.52 156.33 12.07
C SER A 35 1.65 155.08 12.23
N VAL A 36 2.27 153.91 12.11
CA VAL A 36 1.62 152.64 12.48
C VAL A 36 2.13 152.33 13.87
N PHE A 37 1.21 152.21 14.83
CA PHE A 37 1.49 151.96 16.26
C PHE A 37 2.47 152.96 16.92
N GLY A 38 2.38 154.26 16.61
CA GLY A 38 3.14 155.31 17.31
C GLY A 38 4.59 155.49 16.86
N LEU A 39 5.05 154.75 15.85
CA LEU A 39 6.44 154.74 15.40
C LEU A 39 6.81 155.97 14.54
N ARG A 40 8.04 156.47 14.73
CA ARG A 40 8.61 157.60 13.98
C ARG A 40 8.60 157.26 12.47
N PRO A 41 8.07 158.13 11.58
CA PRO A 41 7.67 157.75 10.21
C PRO A 41 8.69 157.01 9.32
N LYS A 42 10.00 157.15 9.59
CA LYS A 42 11.08 156.46 8.86
C LYS A 42 11.09 154.93 9.07
N TYR A 43 10.71 154.42 10.24
CA TYR A 43 10.77 152.98 10.56
C TYR A 43 9.49 152.24 10.19
N THR A 44 8.36 152.94 10.28
CA THR A 44 7.03 152.46 9.91
C THR A 44 6.99 151.89 8.48
N SER A 45 7.64 152.57 7.52
CA SER A 45 7.66 152.12 6.13
C SER A 45 8.39 150.78 5.94
N ARG A 46 9.45 150.51 6.73
CA ARG A 46 10.19 149.24 6.64
C ARG A 46 9.40 148.05 7.17
N VAL A 47 8.69 148.23 8.29
CA VAL A 47 7.85 147.17 8.88
C VAL A 47 6.73 146.78 7.93
N VAL A 48 6.07 147.78 7.34
CA VAL A 48 5.02 147.53 6.33
C VAL A 48 5.60 146.79 5.12
N ALA A 49 6.80 147.15 4.64
CA ALA A 49 7.43 146.45 3.53
C ALA A 49 7.71 144.96 3.83
N VAL A 50 8.25 144.63 5.02
CA VAL A 50 8.51 143.24 5.43
C VAL A 50 7.20 142.46 5.59
N ALA A 51 6.19 143.05 6.24
CA ALA A 51 4.88 142.42 6.38
C ALA A 51 4.23 142.14 5.02
N THR A 52 4.38 143.06 4.06
CA THR A 52 3.91 142.86 2.69
C THR A 52 4.68 141.73 2.00
N GLY A 53 6.00 141.61 2.22
CA GLY A 53 6.82 140.50 1.72
C GLY A 53 6.35 139.13 2.23
N VAL A 54 6.05 139.00 3.53
CA VAL A 54 5.50 137.77 4.11
C VAL A 54 4.13 137.44 3.52
N LEU A 55 3.26 138.44 3.37
CA LEU A 55 1.95 138.29 2.74
C LEU A 55 2.06 137.80 1.29
N ILE A 56 3.07 138.26 0.54
CA ILE A 56 3.31 137.78 -0.83
C ILE A 56 3.66 136.30 -0.83
N VAL A 57 4.59 135.84 0.03
CA VAL A 57 4.96 134.41 0.10
C VAL A 57 3.73 133.56 0.48
N LEU A 58 2.96 133.99 1.47
CA LEU A 58 1.75 133.30 1.89
C LEU A 58 0.73 133.20 0.75
N PHE A 59 0.54 134.29 0.00
CA PHE A 59 -0.35 134.33 -1.16
C PHE A 59 0.13 133.40 -2.28
N THR A 60 1.44 133.40 -2.58
CA THR A 60 2.02 132.50 -3.61
C THR A 60 1.86 131.03 -3.23
N LEU A 61 2.12 130.66 -1.97
CA LEU A 61 1.96 129.29 -1.49
C LEU A 61 0.49 128.86 -1.52
N THR A 62 -0.42 129.75 -1.08
CA THR A 62 -1.87 129.47 -1.09
C THR A 62 -2.38 129.30 -2.51
N THR A 63 -1.94 130.15 -3.44
CA THR A 63 -2.30 130.04 -4.87
C THR A 63 -1.79 128.73 -5.45
N LEU A 64 -0.56 128.32 -5.09
CA LEU A 64 0.02 127.06 -5.53
C LEU A 64 -0.78 125.84 -5.04
N LEU A 65 -1.25 125.85 -3.78
CA LEU A 65 -2.08 124.78 -3.20
C LEU A 65 -3.48 124.67 -3.82
N ILE A 66 -4.04 125.80 -4.28
CA ILE A 66 -5.33 125.82 -4.97
C ILE A 66 -5.19 125.30 -6.40
N VAL A 67 -4.17 125.79 -7.13
CA VAL A 67 -4.02 125.52 -8.56
C VAL A 67 -3.38 124.16 -8.84
N SER A 68 -2.47 123.67 -7.98
CA SER A 68 -1.74 122.41 -8.20
C SER A 68 -2.17 121.31 -7.25
N ASN A 69 -2.85 120.30 -7.80
CA ASN A 69 -3.12 119.05 -7.09
C ASN A 69 -1.83 118.32 -6.72
N SER A 70 -0.78 118.35 -7.57
CA SER A 70 0.50 117.72 -7.26
C SER A 70 1.19 118.31 -6.04
N VAL A 71 1.08 119.64 -5.81
CA VAL A 71 1.64 120.26 -4.59
C VAL A 71 0.77 119.94 -3.38
N ARG A 72 -0.56 119.89 -3.52
CA ARG A 72 -1.45 119.43 -2.45
C ARG A 72 -1.14 117.99 -2.03
N THR A 73 -0.96 117.08 -3.00
CA THR A 73 -0.60 115.67 -2.74
C THR A 73 0.83 115.51 -2.23
N ALA A 74 1.79 116.32 -2.69
CA ALA A 74 3.16 116.27 -2.17
C ALA A 74 3.29 116.84 -0.74
N LEU A 75 2.54 117.88 -0.39
CA LEU A 75 2.59 118.50 0.94
C LEU A 75 1.71 117.77 1.98
N PHE A 76 0.60 117.13 1.56
CA PHE A 76 -0.38 116.50 2.46
C PHE A 76 -0.63 114.99 2.22
N GLY A 77 -0.07 114.38 1.16
CA GLY A 77 -0.29 112.96 0.82
C GLY A 77 0.77 111.99 1.35
N ILE A 78 1.75 112.48 2.10
CA ILE A 78 2.81 111.64 2.70
C ILE A 78 2.22 110.67 3.74
N GLU A 79 1.21 111.11 4.50
CA GLU A 79 0.54 110.30 5.52
C GLU A 79 -0.24 109.13 4.92
N GLU A 80 -0.98 109.36 3.82
CA GLU A 80 -1.73 108.32 3.10
C GLU A 80 -0.79 107.31 2.41
N LEU A 81 0.32 107.79 1.86
CA LEU A 81 1.35 106.92 1.27
C LEU A 81 2.06 106.07 2.34
N GLN A 82 2.41 106.65 3.48
CA GLN A 82 3.00 105.91 4.60
C GLN A 82 2.03 104.86 5.14
N ALA A 83 0.76 105.21 5.34
CA ALA A 83 -0.28 104.27 5.75
C ALA A 83 -0.47 103.13 4.73
N SER A 84 -0.42 103.44 3.43
CA SER A 84 -0.51 102.42 2.38
C SER A 84 0.70 101.50 2.36
N VAL A 85 1.92 102.03 2.53
CA VAL A 85 3.15 101.23 2.61
C VAL A 85 3.13 100.33 3.86
N GLU A 86 2.67 100.84 4.99
CA GLU A 86 2.52 100.07 6.22
C GLU A 86 1.47 98.96 6.05
N GLN A 87 0.29 99.28 5.52
CA GLN A 87 -0.75 98.30 5.22
C GLN A 87 -0.27 97.21 4.25
N LEU A 88 0.36 97.59 3.12
CA LEU A 88 0.90 96.62 2.18
C LEU A 88 2.01 95.77 2.81
N SER A 89 2.87 96.36 3.65
CA SER A 89 3.93 95.60 4.34
C SER A 89 3.35 94.56 5.31
N THR A 90 2.29 94.91 6.05
CA THR A 90 1.61 93.98 6.95
C THR A 90 0.85 92.89 6.20
N GLU A 91 0.24 93.21 5.06
CA GLU A 91 -0.44 92.24 4.21
C GLU A 91 0.53 91.25 3.56
N VAL A 92 1.68 91.74 3.05
CA VAL A 92 2.76 90.87 2.54
C VAL A 92 3.27 89.94 3.65
N ALA A 93 3.53 90.45 4.86
CA ALA A 93 3.95 89.61 5.98
C ALA A 93 2.91 88.55 6.36
N ALA A 94 1.62 88.89 6.33
CA ALA A 94 0.53 87.95 6.57
C ALA A 94 0.44 86.87 5.48
N PHE A 95 0.64 87.24 4.20
CA PHE A 95 0.67 86.28 3.10
C PHE A 95 1.89 85.36 3.15
N GLU A 96 3.07 85.86 3.53
CA GLU A 96 4.26 85.03 3.73
C GLU A 96 4.07 84.01 4.85
N LEU A 97 3.49 84.42 5.99
CA LEU A 97 3.13 83.51 7.08
C LEU A 97 2.16 82.43 6.62
N LYS A 98 1.10 82.81 5.90
CA LYS A 98 0.10 81.85 5.40
C LYS A 98 0.70 80.89 4.37
N ARG A 99 1.63 81.36 3.53
CA ARG A 99 2.33 80.53 2.57
C ARG A 99 3.22 79.52 3.28
N LEU A 100 3.96 79.93 4.31
CA LEU A 100 4.77 79.02 5.13
C LEU A 100 3.91 77.97 5.85
N GLU A 101 2.74 78.36 6.36
CA GLU A 101 1.79 77.41 6.97
C GLU A 101 1.30 76.37 5.94
N LEU A 102 0.92 76.81 4.74
CA LEU A 102 0.48 75.91 3.67
C LEU A 102 1.60 75.00 3.17
N GLU A 103 2.83 75.51 3.04
CA GLU A 103 4.00 74.70 2.70
C GLU A 103 4.26 73.64 3.79
N GLY A 104 4.15 74.01 5.07
CA GLY A 104 4.26 73.07 6.19
C GLY A 104 3.18 71.97 6.17
N ARG A 105 1.91 72.34 5.97
CA ARG A 105 0.81 71.37 5.85
C ARG A 105 0.95 70.46 4.64
N ASN A 106 1.38 70.99 3.49
CA ASN A 106 1.62 70.17 2.31
C ASN A 106 2.72 69.14 2.56
N LEU A 107 3.79 69.54 3.24
CA LEU A 107 4.87 68.62 3.62
C LEU A 107 4.37 67.52 4.57
N GLU A 108 3.55 67.88 5.57
CA GLU A 108 2.91 66.92 6.48
C GLU A 108 1.97 65.96 5.73
N LEU A 109 1.15 66.48 4.81
CA LEU A 109 0.28 65.66 3.95
C LEU A 109 1.09 64.73 3.04
N GLU A 110 2.23 65.18 2.53
CA GLU A 110 3.09 64.36 1.69
C GLU A 110 3.72 63.21 2.50
N THR A 111 4.22 63.51 3.71
CA THR A 111 4.78 62.47 4.60
C THR A 111 3.72 61.46 5.06
N THR A 112 2.49 61.91 5.36
CA THR A 112 1.40 61.01 5.77
C THR A 112 0.90 60.15 4.61
N ASN A 113 0.81 60.69 3.39
CA ASN A 113 0.49 59.89 2.20
C ASN A 113 1.56 58.82 1.93
N GLN A 114 2.85 59.18 2.01
CA GLN A 114 3.94 58.21 1.85
C GLN A 114 3.88 57.09 2.92
N ALA A 115 3.57 57.43 4.17
CA ALA A 115 3.38 56.45 5.24
C ALA A 115 2.19 55.51 4.98
N LEU A 116 1.06 56.06 4.53
CA LEU A 116 -0.14 55.29 4.17
C LEU A 116 0.09 54.39 2.96
N GLU A 117 0.83 54.84 1.95
CA GLU A 117 1.21 54.03 0.80
C GLU A 117 2.11 52.86 1.21
N ALA A 118 3.09 53.10 2.09
CA ALA A 118 3.94 52.04 2.63
C ALA A 118 3.15 51.02 3.47
N GLU A 119 2.19 51.48 4.26
CA GLU A 119 1.33 50.60 5.06
C GLU A 119 0.36 49.78 4.20
N ARG A 120 -0.21 50.38 3.14
CA ARG A 120 -1.01 49.65 2.15
C ARG A 120 -0.20 48.57 1.45
N ALA A 121 1.02 48.89 1.02
CA ALA A 121 1.91 47.92 0.38
C ALA A 121 2.22 46.73 1.32
N ARG A 122 2.45 46.99 2.62
CA ARG A 122 2.63 45.92 3.62
C ARG A 122 1.37 45.07 3.79
N LEU A 123 0.19 45.68 3.92
CA LEU A 123 -1.07 44.96 4.07
C LEU A 123 -1.43 44.15 2.82
N GLU A 124 -1.11 44.64 1.62
CA GLU A 124 -1.28 43.89 0.37
C GLU A 124 -0.36 42.68 0.33
N GLN A 125 0.89 42.81 0.77
CA GLN A 125 1.83 41.70 0.88
C GLN A 125 1.34 40.65 1.90
N GLU A 126 0.94 41.07 3.10
CA GLU A 126 0.42 40.16 4.13
C GLU A 126 -0.85 39.42 3.67
N ARG A 127 -1.74 40.11 2.94
CA ARG A 127 -2.91 39.48 2.32
C ARG A 127 -2.52 38.46 1.25
N ALA A 128 -1.51 38.74 0.44
CA ALA A 128 -1.02 37.80 -0.56
C ALA A 128 -0.39 36.55 0.10
N GLU A 129 0.37 36.73 1.17
CA GLU A 129 0.96 35.64 1.96
C GLU A 129 -0.13 34.76 2.60
N LEU A 130 -1.10 35.36 3.30
CA LEU A 130 -2.23 34.64 3.90
C LEU A 130 -3.09 33.90 2.85
N ALA A 131 -3.31 34.51 1.68
CA ALA A 131 -4.02 33.85 0.58
C ALA A 131 -3.25 32.62 0.06
N GLY A 132 -1.92 32.72 -0.03
CA GLY A 132 -1.04 31.60 -0.37
C GLY A 132 -1.08 30.48 0.67
N GLU A 133 -1.01 30.82 1.96
CA GLU A 133 -1.11 29.86 3.05
C GLU A 133 -2.46 29.14 3.03
N LEU A 134 -3.58 29.86 2.90
CA LEU A 134 -4.91 29.26 2.80
C LEU A 134 -5.03 28.30 1.62
N ALA A 135 -4.51 28.66 0.45
CA ALA A 135 -4.51 27.77 -0.71
C ALA A 135 -3.71 26.49 -0.44
N SER A 136 -2.55 26.60 0.21
CA SER A 136 -1.71 25.45 0.56
C SER A 136 -2.37 24.53 1.59
N LEU A 137 -2.97 25.10 2.64
CA LEU A 137 -3.72 24.38 3.67
C LEU A 137 -4.92 23.65 3.07
N GLN A 138 -5.64 24.30 2.17
CA GLN A 138 -6.79 23.71 1.52
C GLN A 138 -6.41 22.55 0.58
N SER A 139 -5.28 22.67 -0.12
CA SER A 139 -4.71 21.57 -0.90
C SER A 139 -4.29 20.39 -0.01
N ALA A 140 -3.57 20.66 1.08
CA ALA A 140 -3.15 19.63 2.04
C ALA A 140 -4.34 18.91 2.69
N LEU A 141 -5.39 19.65 3.03
CA LEU A 141 -6.62 19.11 3.62
C LEU A 141 -7.37 18.22 2.63
N ASN A 142 -7.43 18.60 1.35
CA ASN A 142 -8.02 17.77 0.30
C ASN A 142 -7.22 16.48 0.10
N SER A 143 -5.88 16.56 0.02
CA SER A 143 -5.01 15.38 -0.10
C SER A 143 -5.16 14.43 1.09
N THR A 144 -5.22 14.97 2.31
CA THR A 144 -5.41 14.16 3.53
C THR A 144 -6.77 13.48 3.55
N ARG A 145 -7.83 14.16 3.08
CA ARG A 145 -9.17 13.57 2.95
C ARG A 145 -9.20 12.43 1.95
N GLU A 146 -8.50 12.57 0.82
CA GLU A 146 -8.40 11.52 -0.19
C GLU A 146 -7.65 10.30 0.34
N GLN A 147 -6.50 10.50 1.00
CA GLN A 147 -5.76 9.43 1.66
C GLN A 147 -6.59 8.71 2.74
N LEU A 148 -7.36 9.45 3.54
CA LEU A 148 -8.24 8.86 4.55
C LEU A 148 -9.37 8.04 3.92
N SER A 149 -9.87 8.44 2.75
CA SER A 149 -10.87 7.68 2.01
C SER A 149 -10.29 6.35 1.52
N LEU A 150 -9.11 6.39 0.88
CA LEU A 150 -8.42 5.19 0.38
C LEU A 150 -8.09 4.22 1.52
N ALA A 151 -7.52 4.72 2.62
CA ALA A 151 -7.20 3.89 3.78
C ALA A 151 -8.45 3.22 4.40
N ARG A 152 -9.60 3.89 4.38
CA ARG A 152 -10.88 3.30 4.85
C ARG A 152 -11.40 2.22 3.91
N GLU A 153 -11.23 2.39 2.60
CA GLU A 153 -11.59 1.36 1.62
C GLU A 153 -10.70 0.12 1.76
N GLU A 154 -9.39 0.33 1.89
CA GLU A 154 -8.43 -0.75 2.16
C GLU A 154 -8.73 -1.50 3.45
N LEU A 155 -9.05 -0.78 4.54
CA LEU A 155 -9.41 -1.39 5.82
C LEU A 155 -10.66 -2.28 5.68
N ARG A 156 -11.71 -1.81 4.99
CA ARG A 156 -12.92 -2.62 4.75
C ARG A 156 -12.62 -3.86 3.93
N ALA A 157 -11.79 -3.74 2.89
CA ALA A 157 -11.40 -4.89 2.07
C ALA A 157 -10.60 -5.92 2.90
N LEU A 158 -9.72 -5.44 3.78
CA LEU A 158 -8.95 -6.31 4.66
C LEU A 158 -9.83 -7.02 5.69
N GLU A 159 -10.82 -6.33 6.28
CA GLU A 159 -11.80 -6.92 7.19
C GLU A 159 -12.62 -8.03 6.51
N GLN A 160 -13.09 -7.81 5.27
CA GLN A 160 -13.79 -8.82 4.48
C GLN A 160 -12.91 -10.04 4.20
N ASN A 161 -11.65 -9.83 3.82
CA ASN A 161 -10.71 -10.92 3.58
C ASN A 161 -10.47 -11.73 4.86
N LEU A 162 -10.36 -11.08 6.02
CA LEU A 162 -10.15 -11.75 7.30
C LEU A 162 -11.36 -12.62 7.67
N GLU A 163 -12.58 -12.14 7.42
CA GLU A 163 -13.81 -12.92 7.65
C GLU A 163 -13.85 -14.18 6.77
N VAL A 164 -13.54 -14.04 5.48
CA VAL A 164 -13.43 -15.18 4.54
C VAL A 164 -12.36 -16.17 4.99
N LEU A 165 -11.19 -15.66 5.39
CA LEU A 165 -10.08 -16.51 5.83
C LEU A 165 -10.42 -17.27 7.12
N ARG A 166 -11.14 -16.63 8.05
CA ARG A 166 -11.62 -17.26 9.28
C ARG A 166 -12.64 -18.36 8.98
N PHE A 167 -13.59 -18.07 8.09
CA PHE A 167 -14.58 -19.07 7.64
C PHE A 167 -13.89 -20.28 7.01
N LEU A 168 -12.97 -20.06 6.07
CA LEU A 168 -12.18 -21.13 5.45
C LEU A 168 -11.39 -21.92 6.50
N GLY A 169 -10.75 -21.24 7.45
CA GLY A 169 -10.01 -21.88 8.53
C GLY A 169 -10.88 -22.81 9.38
N GLU A 170 -12.08 -22.39 9.75
CA GLU A 170 -13.06 -23.24 10.46
C GLU A 170 -13.49 -24.45 9.62
N GLN A 171 -13.76 -24.25 8.32
CA GLN A 171 -14.10 -25.36 7.41
C GLN A 171 -12.96 -26.39 7.31
N PHE A 172 -11.72 -25.93 7.11
CA PHE A 172 -10.55 -26.81 7.07
C PHE A 172 -10.37 -27.57 8.39
N PHE A 173 -10.53 -26.89 9.53
CA PHE A 173 -10.41 -27.53 10.83
C PHE A 173 -11.47 -28.62 11.02
N ASN A 174 -12.72 -28.37 10.64
CA ASN A 174 -13.80 -29.36 10.73
C ASN A 174 -13.53 -30.57 9.82
N VAL A 175 -13.08 -30.35 8.58
CA VAL A 175 -12.70 -31.44 7.67
C VAL A 175 -11.52 -32.23 8.23
N ALA A 176 -10.50 -31.54 8.75
CA ALA A 176 -9.34 -32.19 9.34
C ALA A 176 -9.72 -33.02 10.59
N ALA A 177 -10.53 -32.47 11.49
CA ALA A 177 -11.03 -33.19 12.66
C ALA A 177 -11.82 -34.46 12.26
N ASN A 178 -12.69 -34.35 11.25
CA ASN A 178 -13.44 -35.49 10.70
C ASN A 178 -12.54 -36.52 9.97
N LEU A 179 -11.33 -36.14 9.53
CA LEU A 179 -10.34 -37.06 8.97
C LEU A 179 -9.48 -37.71 10.06
N PHE A 180 -9.20 -37.00 11.15
CA PHE A 180 -8.46 -37.54 12.29
C PHE A 180 -9.28 -38.55 13.10
N ASP A 181 -10.59 -38.31 13.27
CA ASP A 181 -11.50 -39.26 13.94
C ASP A 181 -12.00 -40.38 13.02
N ALA A 182 -11.60 -40.36 11.75
CA ALA A 182 -12.01 -41.36 10.78
C ALA A 182 -11.36 -42.71 11.05
N HIS A 183 -12.19 -43.70 11.39
CA HIS A 183 -11.76 -45.09 11.47
C HIS A 183 -11.75 -45.65 10.05
N PHE A 184 -10.56 -45.75 9.44
CA PHE A 184 -10.40 -46.35 8.12
C PHE A 184 -10.38 -47.88 8.26
N VAL A 185 -11.22 -48.56 7.49
CA VAL A 185 -11.26 -50.03 7.41
C VAL A 185 -10.13 -50.55 6.53
N VAL A 186 -9.76 -49.76 5.50
CA VAL A 186 -8.66 -50.03 4.56
C VAL A 186 -7.77 -48.79 4.48
N HIS A 187 -6.46 -49.02 4.52
CA HIS A 187 -5.44 -48.00 4.36
C HIS A 187 -4.81 -48.10 2.98
N LYS A 188 -4.36 -46.95 2.46
CA LYS A 188 -3.58 -46.89 1.22
C LYS A 188 -2.36 -47.80 1.33
N GLY A 189 -2.19 -48.67 0.35
CA GLY A 189 -1.12 -49.65 0.28
C GLY A 189 -1.49 -51.04 0.79
N ASP A 190 -2.64 -51.19 1.47
CA ASP A 190 -3.13 -52.50 1.90
C ASP A 190 -3.34 -53.40 0.69
N VAL A 191 -2.94 -54.67 0.82
CA VAL A 191 -3.24 -55.70 -0.18
C VAL A 191 -4.66 -56.19 0.07
N LEU A 192 -5.55 -55.89 -0.88
CA LEU A 192 -6.97 -56.23 -0.79
C LEU A 192 -7.21 -57.69 -1.14
N HIS A 193 -6.53 -58.17 -2.17
CA HIS A 193 -6.61 -59.54 -2.64
C HIS A 193 -5.36 -59.90 -3.46
N THR A 194 -4.90 -61.15 -3.34
CA THR A 194 -3.80 -61.70 -4.15
C THR A 194 -4.30 -62.95 -4.85
N PHE A 195 -4.10 -63.05 -6.16
CA PHE A 195 -4.47 -64.23 -6.95
C PHE A 195 -3.46 -64.48 -8.07
N LEU A 196 -3.44 -65.71 -8.57
CA LEU A 196 -2.54 -66.14 -9.64
C LEU A 196 -3.23 -66.03 -11.00
N VAL A 197 -2.51 -65.52 -12.01
CA VAL A 197 -2.97 -65.47 -13.39
C VAL A 197 -2.01 -66.24 -14.28
N ASP A 198 -2.54 -67.24 -14.99
CA ASP A 198 -1.84 -67.92 -16.08
C ASP A 198 -1.82 -67.01 -17.31
N VAL A 199 -0.61 -66.62 -17.73
CA VAL A 199 -0.41 -65.68 -18.84
C VAL A 199 -0.15 -66.39 -20.16
N THR A 200 -0.08 -67.73 -20.17
CA THR A 200 0.16 -68.54 -21.37
C THR A 200 -1.10 -68.83 -22.18
N GLN A 201 -2.27 -68.68 -21.58
CA GLN A 201 -3.57 -68.98 -22.18
C GLN A 201 -4.08 -67.90 -23.15
N GLY A 202 -3.32 -66.82 -23.32
CA GLY A 202 -3.62 -65.73 -24.24
C GLY A 202 -4.60 -64.70 -23.68
N ARG A 203 -4.78 -63.61 -24.44
CA ARG A 203 -5.43 -62.37 -23.97
C ARG A 203 -6.82 -62.55 -23.37
N ALA A 204 -7.67 -63.38 -23.99
CA ALA A 204 -9.05 -63.56 -23.55
C ALA A 204 -9.12 -64.24 -22.18
N ALA A 205 -8.34 -65.31 -21.98
CA ALA A 205 -8.28 -66.03 -20.71
C ALA A 205 -7.64 -65.17 -19.61
N THR A 206 -6.58 -64.42 -19.91
CA THR A 206 -5.96 -63.49 -18.96
C THR A 206 -6.91 -62.36 -18.53
N LEU A 207 -7.72 -61.83 -19.45
CA LEU A 207 -8.75 -60.84 -19.14
C LEU A 207 -9.82 -61.42 -18.21
N GLU A 208 -10.27 -62.64 -18.48
CA GLU A 208 -11.29 -63.30 -17.66
C GLU A 208 -10.77 -63.58 -16.24
N ALA A 209 -9.58 -64.15 -16.13
CA ALA A 209 -8.95 -64.39 -14.82
C ALA A 209 -8.76 -63.09 -14.01
N LEU A 210 -8.42 -61.98 -14.67
CA LEU A 210 -8.32 -60.68 -14.02
C LEU A 210 -9.68 -60.16 -13.54
N ARG A 211 -10.75 -60.35 -14.32
CA ARG A 211 -12.12 -59.97 -13.94
C ARG A 211 -12.63 -60.79 -12.76
N GLU A 212 -12.48 -62.11 -12.80
CA GLU A 212 -12.85 -62.99 -11.69
C GLU A 212 -12.13 -62.58 -10.39
N GLY A 213 -10.82 -62.28 -10.49
CA GLY A 213 -10.04 -61.81 -9.35
C GLY A 213 -10.50 -60.45 -8.81
N LEU A 214 -10.94 -59.53 -9.66
CA LEU A 214 -11.53 -58.25 -9.25
C LEU A 214 -12.91 -58.42 -8.60
N GLU A 215 -13.76 -59.30 -9.12
CA GLU A 215 -15.07 -59.61 -8.54
C GLU A 215 -14.96 -60.26 -7.17
N GLU A 216 -14.00 -61.17 -7.00
CA GLU A 216 -13.67 -61.74 -5.69
C GLU A 216 -13.11 -60.67 -4.73
N THR A 217 -12.28 -59.74 -5.24
CA THR A 217 -11.81 -58.60 -4.44
C THR A 217 -12.99 -57.75 -3.96
N ALA A 218 -13.92 -57.42 -4.85
CA ALA A 218 -15.12 -56.66 -4.50
C ALA A 218 -15.96 -57.39 -3.45
N ARG A 219 -16.21 -58.70 -3.59
CA ARG A 219 -16.94 -59.50 -2.60
C ARG A 219 -16.31 -59.41 -1.20
N ARG A 220 -14.99 -59.58 -1.10
CA ARG A 220 -14.25 -59.46 0.18
C ARG A 220 -14.33 -58.06 0.80
N LEU A 221 -14.37 -57.02 -0.02
CA LEU A 221 -14.54 -55.65 0.46
C LEU A 221 -15.95 -55.42 1.04
N VAL A 222 -16.98 -55.97 0.40
CA VAL A 222 -18.37 -55.92 0.93
C VAL A 222 -18.46 -56.63 2.28
N GLU A 223 -17.81 -57.78 2.45
CA GLU A 223 -17.77 -58.50 3.74
C GLU A 223 -17.12 -57.67 4.86
N ARG A 224 -16.25 -56.71 4.51
CA ARG A 224 -15.62 -55.76 5.42
C ARG A 224 -16.45 -54.47 5.62
N GLY A 225 -17.66 -54.40 5.08
CA GLY A 225 -18.54 -53.23 5.17
C GLY A 225 -18.18 -52.08 4.22
N LEU A 226 -17.36 -52.33 3.20
CA LEU A 226 -16.95 -51.33 2.21
C LEU A 226 -17.87 -51.37 0.98
N GLY A 227 -17.99 -50.24 0.31
CA GLY A 227 -18.83 -50.05 -0.87
C GLY A 227 -19.92 -49.02 -0.65
N ASP A 228 -20.12 -48.19 -1.68
CA ASP A 228 -21.08 -47.11 -1.68
C ASP A 228 -22.52 -47.67 -1.69
N PRO A 229 -23.33 -47.42 -0.65
CA PRO A 229 -24.69 -47.94 -0.58
C PRO A 229 -25.66 -47.26 -1.57
N GLU A 230 -25.33 -46.07 -2.09
CA GLU A 230 -26.18 -45.33 -3.04
C GLU A 230 -25.91 -45.77 -4.48
N THR A 231 -24.63 -45.88 -4.86
CA THR A 231 -24.24 -46.24 -6.23
C THR A 231 -24.05 -47.74 -6.43
N GLY A 232 -23.78 -48.50 -5.35
CA GLY A 232 -23.40 -49.91 -5.39
C GLY A 232 -21.95 -50.15 -5.79
N ASP A 233 -21.16 -49.09 -5.99
CA ASP A 233 -19.74 -49.21 -6.34
C ASP A 233 -18.93 -49.70 -5.15
N VAL A 234 -18.18 -50.79 -5.33
CA VAL A 234 -17.34 -51.37 -4.27
C VAL A 234 -15.86 -51.15 -4.55
N LEU A 235 -15.40 -51.56 -5.74
CA LEU A 235 -14.02 -51.45 -6.17
C LEU A 235 -13.95 -50.59 -7.42
N ARG A 236 -13.26 -49.45 -7.32
CA ARG A 236 -13.07 -48.52 -8.42
C ARG A 236 -11.64 -48.54 -8.91
N LEU A 237 -11.45 -48.71 -10.21
CA LEU A 237 -10.12 -48.63 -10.82
C LEU A 237 -9.92 -47.31 -11.55
N ASP A 238 -11.01 -46.65 -11.97
CA ASP A 238 -10.98 -45.41 -12.71
C ASP A 238 -10.29 -44.29 -11.92
N ARG A 239 -9.58 -43.42 -12.64
CA ARG A 239 -8.79 -42.35 -12.02
C ARG A 239 -8.66 -41.15 -12.94
N VAL A 240 -8.65 -39.97 -12.34
CA VAL A 240 -8.37 -38.71 -13.04
C VAL A 240 -6.98 -38.24 -12.65
N ILE A 241 -6.12 -38.04 -13.63
CA ILE A 241 -4.75 -37.57 -13.45
C ILE A 241 -4.67 -36.15 -13.98
N GLU A 242 -4.24 -35.22 -13.12
CA GLU A 242 -3.90 -33.86 -13.50
C GLU A 242 -2.46 -33.82 -14.03
N LEU A 243 -2.28 -33.36 -15.28
CA LEU A 243 -0.95 -33.17 -15.86
C LEU A 243 -0.35 -31.81 -15.50
N VAL A 244 0.96 -31.71 -15.68
CA VAL A 244 1.76 -30.47 -15.55
C VAL A 244 1.38 -29.51 -16.68
N GLU A 245 0.20 -28.88 -16.54
CA GLU A 245 -0.41 -27.80 -17.34
C GLU A 245 -1.92 -27.62 -17.03
N GLY A 246 -2.47 -28.38 -16.06
CA GLY A 246 -3.89 -28.28 -15.66
C GLY A 246 -4.86 -29.05 -16.56
N GLN A 247 -4.34 -29.83 -17.52
CA GLN A 247 -5.15 -30.78 -18.27
C GLN A 247 -5.45 -32.02 -17.41
N MET A 248 -6.74 -32.36 -17.33
CA MET A 248 -7.23 -33.56 -16.66
C MET A 248 -7.38 -34.68 -17.68
N ILE A 249 -6.72 -35.82 -17.47
CA ILE A 249 -6.95 -37.05 -18.22
C ILE A 249 -7.68 -38.04 -17.32
N THR A 250 -8.83 -38.52 -17.79
CA THR A 250 -9.62 -39.55 -17.13
C THR A 250 -9.29 -40.90 -17.74
N PHE A 251 -8.93 -41.87 -16.89
CA PHE A 251 -8.77 -43.26 -17.26
C PHE A 251 -9.96 -44.03 -16.71
N THR A 252 -10.67 -44.72 -17.58
CA THR A 252 -11.77 -45.62 -17.23
C THR A 252 -11.24 -46.92 -16.63
N ALA A 253 -12.08 -47.62 -15.87
CA ALA A 253 -11.75 -48.95 -15.35
C ALA A 253 -11.39 -49.93 -16.48
N GLU A 254 -12.08 -49.86 -17.63
CA GLU A 254 -11.83 -50.72 -18.78
C GLU A 254 -10.47 -50.49 -19.42
N GLU A 255 -10.04 -49.23 -19.57
CA GLU A 255 -8.70 -48.89 -20.07
C GLU A 255 -7.60 -49.42 -19.15
N ILE A 256 -7.81 -49.32 -17.84
CA ILE A 256 -6.85 -49.78 -16.83
C ILE A 256 -6.75 -51.31 -16.82
N VAL A 257 -7.88 -52.01 -16.88
CA VAL A 257 -7.93 -53.46 -17.00
C VAL A 257 -7.26 -53.91 -18.32
N THR A 258 -7.52 -53.19 -19.41
CA THR A 258 -6.90 -53.47 -20.72
C THR A 258 -5.38 -53.31 -20.67
N ALA A 259 -4.87 -52.27 -20.01
CA ALA A 259 -3.44 -52.04 -19.80
C ALA A 259 -2.81 -53.07 -18.86
N ALA A 260 -3.55 -53.50 -17.82
CA ALA A 260 -3.14 -54.56 -16.92
C ALA A 260 -2.96 -55.90 -17.67
N VAL A 261 -3.94 -56.30 -18.49
CA VAL A 261 -3.84 -57.51 -19.32
C VAL A 261 -2.66 -57.41 -20.29
N GLN A 262 -2.44 -56.24 -20.90
CA GLN A 262 -1.30 -56.03 -21.77
C GLN A 262 0.04 -56.25 -21.03
N SER A 263 0.18 -55.70 -19.84
CA SER A 263 1.37 -55.85 -18.99
C SER A 263 1.61 -57.32 -18.59
N LEU A 264 0.54 -58.06 -18.28
CA LEU A 264 0.60 -59.49 -17.97
C LEU A 264 1.09 -60.33 -19.15
N LEU A 265 0.61 -60.03 -20.37
CA LEU A 265 1.03 -60.72 -21.59
C LEU A 265 2.47 -60.40 -22.01
N GLU A 266 2.95 -59.20 -21.72
CA GLU A 266 4.37 -58.86 -21.89
C GLU A 266 5.26 -59.70 -20.97
N GLY A 267 4.78 -60.01 -19.76
CA GLY A 267 5.40 -60.99 -18.88
C GLY A 267 5.48 -62.39 -19.52
N ALA A 268 4.42 -62.84 -20.18
CA ALA A 268 4.44 -64.12 -20.92
C ALA A 268 5.52 -64.14 -22.01
N ALA A 269 5.68 -63.02 -22.73
CA ALA A 269 6.71 -62.88 -23.77
C ALA A 269 8.15 -62.95 -23.21
N GLN A 270 8.33 -62.66 -21.92
CA GLN A 270 9.60 -62.81 -21.20
C GLN A 270 9.83 -64.24 -20.67
N GLY A 271 8.88 -65.15 -20.88
CA GLY A 271 8.99 -66.56 -20.49
C GLY A 271 8.32 -66.90 -19.16
N TYR A 272 7.60 -65.97 -18.53
CA TYR A 272 6.83 -66.26 -17.32
C TYR A 272 5.59 -67.09 -17.66
N GLN A 273 5.34 -68.15 -16.89
CA GLN A 273 4.15 -68.99 -17.06
C GLN A 273 2.94 -68.44 -16.30
N SER A 274 3.19 -67.85 -15.13
CA SER A 274 2.15 -67.24 -14.30
C SER A 274 2.69 -66.00 -13.60
N VAL A 275 1.77 -65.08 -13.28
CA VAL A 275 2.07 -63.83 -12.59
C VAL A 275 1.10 -63.70 -11.42
N ILE A 276 1.65 -63.32 -10.26
CA ILE A 276 0.86 -63.03 -9.07
C ILE A 276 0.33 -61.60 -9.23
N VAL A 277 -1.00 -61.47 -9.16
CA VAL A 277 -1.69 -60.19 -9.22
C VAL A 277 -2.14 -59.82 -7.82
N GLN A 278 -1.71 -58.65 -7.36
CA GLN A 278 -2.16 -58.05 -6.11
C GLN A 278 -3.00 -56.83 -6.43
N VAL A 279 -4.24 -56.83 -5.93
CA VAL A 279 -5.07 -55.63 -5.91
C VAL A 279 -4.74 -54.89 -4.62
N ILE A 280 -4.22 -53.68 -4.75
CA ILE A 280 -3.80 -52.83 -3.64
C ILE A 280 -4.69 -51.60 -3.53
N ALA A 281 -4.92 -51.14 -2.30
CA ALA A 281 -5.66 -49.90 -2.07
C ALA A 281 -4.83 -48.68 -2.51
N ALA A 282 -5.39 -47.85 -3.39
CA ALA A 282 -4.80 -46.59 -3.82
C ALA A 282 -5.11 -45.43 -2.85
N THR A 283 -6.20 -45.55 -2.08
CA THR A 283 -6.67 -44.55 -1.11
C THR A 283 -7.08 -45.25 0.20
N ASN A 284 -7.21 -44.47 1.28
CA ASN A 284 -7.88 -44.95 2.48
C ASN A 284 -9.39 -45.03 2.22
N ALA A 285 -10.08 -45.99 2.84
CA ALA A 285 -11.53 -46.14 2.72
C ALA A 285 -12.16 -46.45 4.09
N ARG A 286 -13.34 -45.87 4.33
CA ARG A 286 -14.15 -46.09 5.53
C ARG A 286 -15.31 -47.03 5.20
N GLU A 287 -15.97 -47.54 6.23
CA GLU A 287 -17.21 -48.30 6.06
C GLU A 287 -18.22 -47.49 5.22
N GLY A 288 -18.82 -48.12 4.21
CA GLY A 288 -19.73 -47.47 3.25
C GLY A 288 -19.04 -46.68 2.12
N ASP A 289 -17.71 -46.55 2.09
CA ASP A 289 -17.00 -45.91 0.98
C ASP A 289 -16.55 -46.93 -0.07
N PRO A 290 -16.55 -46.58 -1.37
CA PRO A 290 -15.91 -47.39 -2.39
C PRO A 290 -14.38 -47.34 -2.23
N VAL A 291 -13.70 -48.44 -2.55
CA VAL A 291 -12.24 -48.52 -2.49
C VAL A 291 -11.65 -48.29 -3.88
N PHE A 292 -10.73 -47.34 -3.98
CA PHE A 292 -9.95 -47.18 -5.20
C PHE A 292 -8.80 -48.18 -5.21
N GLY A 293 -8.77 -49.05 -6.21
CA GLY A 293 -7.80 -50.12 -6.37
C GLY A 293 -6.73 -49.83 -7.42
N ASN A 294 -5.57 -50.47 -7.25
CA ASN A 294 -4.52 -50.53 -8.26
C ASN A 294 -3.91 -51.93 -8.33
N PHE A 295 -3.19 -52.22 -9.41
CA PHE A 295 -2.52 -53.51 -9.57
C PHE A 295 -1.04 -53.41 -9.18
N ARG A 296 -0.55 -54.44 -8.52
CA ARG A 296 0.87 -54.76 -8.39
C ARG A 296 1.09 -56.17 -8.92
N PHE A 297 1.97 -56.29 -9.90
CA PHE A 297 2.34 -57.57 -10.49
C PHE A 297 3.64 -58.06 -9.88
N VAL A 298 3.64 -59.32 -9.43
CA VAL A 298 4.80 -59.99 -8.84
C VAL A 298 5.06 -61.26 -9.64
N VAL A 299 6.32 -61.51 -9.99
CA VAL A 299 6.70 -62.70 -10.75
C VAL A 299 6.49 -63.93 -9.87
N ASN A 300 5.81 -64.95 -10.40
CA ASN A 300 5.66 -66.22 -9.71
C ASN A 300 6.90 -67.09 -9.96
N GLU A 301 7.96 -66.85 -9.20
CA GLU A 301 9.21 -67.62 -9.33
C GLU A 301 9.13 -68.95 -8.58
N ARG A 302 9.91 -69.93 -9.04
CA ARG A 302 10.06 -71.20 -8.33
C ARG A 302 11.06 -71.02 -7.18
N VAL A 303 10.60 -71.26 -5.97
CA VAL A 303 11.38 -71.11 -4.73
C VAL A 303 12.14 -72.39 -4.39
N PHE A 304 11.48 -73.55 -4.49
CA PHE A 304 12.08 -74.86 -4.23
C PHE A 304 11.82 -75.84 -5.39
N ARG A 305 12.76 -76.74 -5.61
CA ARG A 305 12.59 -77.89 -6.50
C ARG A 305 12.18 -79.12 -5.70
N GLU A 306 11.48 -80.04 -6.34
CA GLU A 306 11.17 -81.34 -5.77
C GLU A 306 12.46 -82.02 -5.26
N GLY A 307 12.45 -82.42 -3.98
CA GLY A 307 13.58 -83.06 -3.33
C GLY A 307 14.63 -82.12 -2.73
N ASP A 308 14.47 -80.80 -2.86
CA ASP A 308 15.33 -79.85 -2.16
C ASP A 308 15.19 -80.04 -0.64
N VAL A 309 16.32 -80.05 0.06
CA VAL A 309 16.36 -80.17 1.52
C VAL A 309 16.05 -78.81 2.13
N LEU A 310 14.96 -78.75 2.89
CA LEU A 310 14.45 -77.54 3.54
C LEU A 310 15.10 -77.33 4.92
N GLY A 311 15.39 -78.43 5.62
CA GLY A 311 16.02 -78.43 6.94
C GLY A 311 16.31 -79.85 7.41
N GLU A 312 17.11 -79.97 8.47
CA GLU A 312 17.53 -81.26 9.04
C GLU A 312 17.55 -81.19 10.56
N ALA A 313 16.97 -82.18 11.24
CA ALA A 313 17.01 -82.28 12.69
C ALA A 313 17.43 -83.68 13.14
N VAL A 314 18.16 -83.75 14.26
CA VAL A 314 18.61 -85.01 14.88
C VAL A 314 17.62 -85.40 15.96
N PHE A 315 17.13 -86.64 15.91
CA PHE A 315 16.20 -87.19 16.89
C PHE A 315 16.83 -88.35 17.64
N ASP A 316 16.64 -88.38 18.96
CA ASP A 316 17.03 -89.49 19.82
C ASP A 316 15.83 -90.46 19.95
N PRO A 317 15.88 -91.66 19.33
CA PRO A 317 14.77 -92.61 19.33
C PRO A 317 14.45 -93.20 20.71
N SER A 318 15.32 -93.00 21.72
CA SER A 318 15.08 -93.45 23.09
C SER A 318 14.07 -92.58 23.86
N LEU A 319 13.76 -91.39 23.35
CA LEU A 319 12.80 -90.48 23.96
C LEU A 319 11.35 -90.98 23.83
N PRO A 320 10.46 -90.59 24.76
CA PRO A 320 9.04 -90.88 24.65
C PRO A 320 8.45 -90.32 23.34
N LYS A 321 7.52 -91.07 22.73
CA LYS A 321 6.85 -90.65 21.47
C LYS A 321 6.20 -89.27 21.54
N ALA A 322 5.69 -88.87 22.70
CA ALA A 322 5.13 -87.54 22.90
C ALA A 322 6.21 -86.44 22.79
N GLU A 323 7.41 -86.69 23.31
CA GLU A 323 8.54 -85.76 23.23
C GLU A 323 9.12 -85.70 21.82
N LEU A 324 9.20 -86.85 21.13
CA LEU A 324 9.57 -86.91 19.71
C LEU A 324 8.57 -86.13 18.83
N TYR A 325 7.28 -86.20 19.14
CA TYR A 325 6.25 -85.44 18.44
C TYR A 325 6.40 -83.93 18.65
N GLU A 326 6.63 -83.47 19.90
CA GLU A 326 6.89 -82.05 20.19
C GLU A 326 8.15 -81.53 19.51
N GLN A 327 9.22 -82.33 19.45
CA GLN A 327 10.44 -81.98 18.72
C GLN A 327 10.20 -81.89 17.20
N LEU A 328 9.43 -82.82 16.64
CA LEU A 328 9.06 -82.80 15.22
C LEU A 328 8.18 -81.59 14.89
N TRP A 329 7.21 -81.28 15.76
CA TRP A 329 6.36 -80.10 15.62
C TRP A 329 7.16 -78.80 15.65
N THR A 330 8.09 -78.69 16.60
CA THR A 330 8.98 -77.52 16.72
C THR A 330 9.87 -77.38 15.48
N PHE A 331 10.42 -78.47 14.98
CA PHE A 331 11.20 -78.47 13.74
C PHE A 331 10.39 -77.94 12.54
N LEU A 332 9.13 -78.37 12.40
CA LEU A 332 8.25 -77.91 11.33
C LEU A 332 7.86 -76.43 11.48
N GLU A 333 7.34 -76.02 12.64
CA GLU A 333 6.83 -74.65 12.83
C GLU A 333 7.91 -73.58 12.96
N VAL A 334 9.08 -73.93 13.49
CA VAL A 334 10.13 -72.94 13.75
C VAL A 334 11.12 -72.94 12.60
N GLU A 335 11.69 -74.10 12.27
CA GLU A 335 12.78 -74.19 11.31
C GLU A 335 12.26 -74.17 9.88
N ILE A 336 11.31 -75.06 9.54
CA ILE A 336 10.79 -75.15 8.17
C ILE A 336 9.95 -73.94 7.80
N SER A 337 9.05 -73.48 8.68
CA SER A 337 8.32 -72.22 8.43
C SER A 337 9.26 -71.00 8.43
N GLY A 338 10.38 -71.05 9.14
CA GLY A 338 11.42 -70.01 9.10
C GLY A 338 12.10 -69.92 7.73
N VAL A 339 12.50 -71.07 7.17
CA VAL A 339 13.07 -71.18 5.81
C VAL A 339 12.07 -70.73 4.75
N ALA A 340 10.79 -71.08 4.91
CA ALA A 340 9.73 -70.64 4.01
C ALA A 340 9.58 -69.11 3.99
N ARG A 341 9.51 -68.48 5.16
CA ARG A 341 9.40 -67.01 5.31
C ARG A 341 10.63 -66.27 4.77
N ALA A 342 11.82 -66.86 4.91
CA ALA A 342 13.05 -66.28 4.35
C ALA A 342 13.12 -66.37 2.81
N SER A 343 12.33 -67.26 2.21
CA SER A 343 12.40 -67.61 0.79
C SER A 343 11.27 -66.98 -0.05
N LEU A 344 10.83 -65.78 0.34
CA LEU A 344 9.84 -64.95 -0.39
C LEU A 344 8.40 -65.53 -0.46
N LEU A 345 8.10 -66.61 0.27
CA LEU A 345 6.73 -67.12 0.37
C LEU A 345 5.82 -66.14 1.15
N PRO A 346 4.48 -66.16 0.97
CA PRO A 346 3.56 -65.16 1.51
C PRO A 346 3.31 -65.35 3.00
N PRO A 347 3.52 -64.37 3.88
CA PRO A 347 3.62 -64.56 5.34
C PRO A 347 2.44 -65.29 6.03
N ASP A 348 1.25 -65.23 5.44
CA ASP A 348 0.04 -65.92 5.92
C ASP A 348 -0.16 -67.33 5.30
N GLY A 349 0.85 -67.83 4.58
CA GLY A 349 0.86 -69.12 3.92
C GLY A 349 1.07 -70.27 4.89
N ASP A 350 0.53 -71.43 4.51
CA ASP A 350 0.71 -72.68 5.25
C ASP A 350 2.03 -73.34 4.82
N TYR A 351 2.96 -73.48 5.77
CA TYR A 351 4.34 -73.89 5.51
C TYR A 351 4.73 -75.13 6.29
N GLY A 352 4.77 -76.25 5.60
CA GLY A 352 5.05 -77.53 6.23
C GLY A 352 3.82 -78.13 6.91
N SER A 353 2.62 -77.94 6.36
CA SER A 353 1.45 -78.67 6.84
C SER A 353 1.62 -80.16 6.58
N VAL A 354 1.85 -80.86 7.69
CA VAL A 354 1.89 -82.31 7.75
C VAL A 354 0.64 -82.74 8.51
N SER A 355 -0.11 -83.69 7.96
CA SER A 355 -1.29 -84.19 8.67
C SER A 355 -0.88 -84.85 9.99
N VAL A 356 -1.78 -84.84 10.98
CA VAL A 356 -1.53 -85.51 12.27
C VAL A 356 -1.17 -87.00 12.09
N ALA A 357 -1.76 -87.66 11.08
CA ALA A 357 -1.45 -89.04 10.74
C ALA A 357 -0.01 -89.21 10.22
N GLU A 358 0.42 -88.36 9.27
CA GLU A 358 1.78 -88.39 8.73
C GLU A 358 2.83 -88.05 9.80
N ALA A 359 2.55 -87.07 10.67
CA ALA A 359 3.44 -86.74 11.77
C ALA A 359 3.61 -87.92 12.74
N TYR A 360 2.51 -88.64 13.03
CA TYR A 360 2.57 -89.85 13.86
C TYR A 360 3.37 -90.98 13.19
N GLU A 361 3.20 -91.19 11.88
CA GLU A 361 3.99 -92.17 11.12
C GLU A 361 5.49 -91.85 11.13
N VAL A 362 5.84 -90.57 11.02
CA VAL A 362 7.24 -90.11 11.12
C VAL A 362 7.81 -90.42 12.50
N VAL A 363 7.08 -90.12 13.58
CA VAL A 363 7.50 -90.43 14.95
C VAL A 363 7.65 -91.94 15.18
N GLU A 364 6.73 -92.76 14.67
CA GLU A 364 6.84 -94.23 14.72
C GLU A 364 8.10 -94.73 14.00
N ARG A 365 8.42 -94.15 12.84
CA ARG A 365 9.63 -94.49 12.10
C ARG A 365 10.89 -94.08 12.83
N ILE A 366 10.92 -92.89 13.45
CA ILE A 366 12.03 -92.44 14.30
C ILE A 366 12.29 -93.45 15.42
N ALA A 367 11.24 -93.83 16.16
CA ALA A 367 11.34 -94.74 17.31
C ALA A 367 11.80 -96.18 16.96
N GLN A 368 11.84 -96.56 15.68
CA GLN A 368 12.27 -97.88 15.21
C GLN A 368 13.78 -97.94 14.87
N HIS A 369 14.51 -96.82 14.95
CA HIS A 369 15.95 -96.78 14.65
C HIS A 369 16.83 -97.14 15.86
N ASP A 370 17.88 -97.94 15.63
CA ASP A 370 18.86 -98.39 16.64
C ASP A 370 19.99 -97.36 16.88
N GLY A 371 19.62 -96.08 17.03
CA GLY A 371 20.55 -94.96 17.23
C GLY A 371 19.99 -93.63 16.74
N ASN A 372 20.64 -92.52 17.08
CA ASN A 372 20.20 -91.19 16.66
C ASN A 372 19.95 -91.14 15.13
N VAL A 373 18.84 -90.55 14.73
CA VAL A 373 18.42 -90.47 13.33
C VAL A 373 18.33 -89.02 12.90
N ILE A 374 18.90 -88.70 11.74
CA ILE A 374 18.72 -87.42 11.07
C ILE A 374 17.45 -87.51 10.24
N VAL A 375 16.50 -86.64 10.54
CA VAL A 375 15.27 -86.48 9.77
C VAL A 375 15.41 -85.20 8.94
N GLN A 376 15.36 -85.36 7.62
CA GLN A 376 15.38 -84.25 6.66
C GLN A 376 13.96 -83.96 6.19
N ALA A 377 13.55 -82.70 6.30
CA ALA A 377 12.38 -82.19 5.61
C ALA A 377 12.80 -81.81 4.18
N VAL A 378 12.16 -82.41 3.19
CA VAL A 378 12.40 -82.11 1.77
C VAL A 378 11.13 -81.63 1.10
N ALA A 379 11.26 -80.74 0.11
CA ALA A 379 10.13 -80.30 -0.70
C ALA A 379 9.50 -81.49 -1.42
N ALA A 380 8.21 -81.72 -1.23
CA ALA A 380 7.51 -82.86 -1.81
C ALA A 380 7.27 -82.71 -3.32
N ARG A 381 7.29 -81.48 -3.83
CA ARG A 381 7.14 -81.08 -5.23
C ARG A 381 7.89 -79.77 -5.48
N ASP A 382 7.97 -79.34 -6.73
CA ASP A 382 8.38 -77.97 -7.04
C ASP A 382 7.39 -76.99 -6.38
N VAL A 383 7.91 -75.91 -5.76
CA VAL A 383 7.12 -74.92 -5.01
C VAL A 383 7.40 -73.53 -5.58
N TRP A 384 6.34 -72.81 -5.94
CA TRP A 384 6.41 -71.42 -6.39
C TRP A 384 6.00 -70.44 -5.30
N VAL A 385 6.30 -69.15 -5.50
CA VAL A 385 6.04 -68.06 -4.54
C VAL A 385 4.58 -68.03 -4.06
N PHE A 386 3.60 -68.43 -4.88
CA PHE A 386 2.18 -68.44 -4.52
C PHE A 386 1.68 -69.77 -3.91
N ASP A 387 2.51 -70.82 -3.91
CA ASP A 387 2.09 -72.17 -3.48
C ASP A 387 2.25 -72.40 -1.96
N SER A 388 1.54 -73.40 -1.44
CA SER A 388 1.83 -73.98 -0.12
C SER A 388 3.12 -74.81 -0.16
N LEU A 389 3.83 -74.86 0.97
CA LEU A 389 5.03 -75.68 1.10
C LEU A 389 4.67 -77.05 1.66
N ASP A 390 4.53 -78.04 0.78
CA ASP A 390 4.30 -79.43 1.15
C ASP A 390 5.65 -80.14 1.41
N VAL A 391 5.74 -80.86 2.53
CA VAL A 391 6.99 -81.46 3.00
C VAL A 391 6.89 -82.98 3.00
N ARG A 392 7.97 -83.63 2.57
CA ARG A 392 8.19 -85.07 2.72
C ARG A 392 9.41 -85.30 3.62
N PHE A 393 9.42 -86.41 4.36
CA PHE A 393 10.52 -86.74 5.25
C PHE A 393 11.47 -87.79 4.64
N ALA A 394 12.77 -87.57 4.79
CA ALA A 394 13.83 -88.53 4.50
C ALA A 394 14.64 -88.82 5.77
N PHE A 395 15.08 -90.07 5.94
CA PHE A 395 15.77 -90.53 7.14
C PHE A 395 17.19 -90.95 6.80
N ARG A 396 18.17 -90.51 7.60
CA ARG A 396 19.57 -90.94 7.52
C ARG A 396 20.07 -91.30 8.91
N ALA A 397 20.98 -92.27 9.01
CA ALA A 397 21.66 -92.55 10.27
C ALA A 397 22.51 -91.33 10.65
N ALA A 398 22.47 -90.92 11.93
CA ALA A 398 23.44 -89.98 12.47
C ALA A 398 24.73 -90.77 12.74
N ASP A 399 25.81 -90.46 12.01
CA ASP A 399 27.13 -91.07 12.22
C ASP A 399 27.74 -90.71 13.59
#